data_AF-A0A0Q0I4L8-F1
#
_entry.id   AF-A0A0Q0I4L8-F1
#
_cell.length_a   1.000
_cell.length_b   1.000
_cell.length_c   1.000
_cell.angle_alpha   90.00
_cell.angle_beta   90.00
_cell.angle_gamma   90.00
#
_symmetry.space_group_name_H-M   'P 1'
#
loop_
_entity.id
_entity.type
_entity.pdbx_description
1 polymer ?
#
loop_
_entity_poly.entity_id
_entity_poly.type
_entity_poly.pdbx_seq_one_letter_code
_entity_poly.pdbx_strand_id
1 'polypeptide(L)'
;MQPKIKLAAIAKNEGAYIPQWVFHHLKAGFDQIEIWINGTTDNSVKIIEEIGAHNPGKLVVRNADGLLEECKTRSVNFQIETYAKIFEDTKASGEFTHIFFLDLDEYWISLDPSISIKEFITRQNNFDTVSFQWLIDIPNYEREIFTPILAAENILQKDRHVKTLIAFSGKKTKILIHNSIVEGGITLLGNGDELIETHPEQEHKQKVSNEYFGETKRNIDQFFILHLVYRSQAEYVASLMRGRVHVNDTNIFKLNRFGYSPYENDDQLLIRFPEPHIQEYNKEYEDFLSANNLRSLLKEAQRFVYEKCNRVLDLLDQDPSLLEIHDQQLRGVQLQKLEDTRLKSESPHYHIDVIKLFTDVLDIRGWVHDPLSSARIKLEVITHPSNSVNIESLERPDVLNVHPDAHLDCGFRISIKLDSSELSALDLATLPFRIVAESRHLKFELRTDKTITVVHPD
;
A
#
# COMPACT_ATOMS: atom_id res chain seq x y z
N MET A 1 -15.29 12.08 32.63
CA MET A 1 -14.97 10.70 32.18
C MET A 1 -13.70 10.80 31.35
N GLN A 2 -12.73 9.89 31.51
CA GLN A 2 -11.51 9.93 30.70
C GLN A 2 -11.85 9.62 29.23
N PRO A 3 -11.30 10.34 28.24
CA PRO A 3 -11.56 10.05 26.83
C PRO A 3 -11.16 8.61 26.49
N LYS A 4 -12.06 7.89 25.80
CA LYS A 4 -11.81 6.57 25.21
C LYS A 4 -12.05 6.66 23.71
N ILE A 5 -11.01 6.46 22.93
CA ILE A 5 -10.94 6.93 21.53
C ILE A 5 -10.71 5.74 20.60
N LYS A 6 -11.61 5.56 19.63
CA LYS A 6 -11.39 4.62 18.53
C LYS A 6 -10.78 5.37 17.34
N LEU A 7 -9.70 4.85 16.79
CA LEU A 7 -9.20 5.23 15.47
C LEU A 7 -9.70 4.21 14.45
N ALA A 8 -10.13 4.67 13.29
CA ALA A 8 -10.59 3.79 12.22
C ALA A 8 -10.01 4.20 10.87
N ALA A 9 -9.77 3.21 10.01
CA ALA A 9 -9.25 3.41 8.67
C ALA A 9 -9.80 2.36 7.69
N ILE A 10 -9.72 2.67 6.41
CA ILE A 10 -9.93 1.71 5.31
C ILE A 10 -8.57 1.48 4.64
N ALA A 11 -8.23 0.22 4.39
CA ALA A 11 -6.94 -0.15 3.80
C ALA A 11 -7.10 -1.10 2.62
N LYS A 12 -6.26 -0.91 1.60
CA LYS A 12 -6.09 -1.82 0.49
C LYS A 12 -4.62 -1.88 0.12
N ASN A 13 -3.98 -3.03 0.37
CA ASN A 13 -2.57 -3.24 0.06
C ASN A 13 -1.62 -2.22 0.73
N GLU A 14 -1.77 -2.03 2.04
CA GLU A 14 -1.03 -1.05 2.86
C GLU A 14 -0.07 -1.74 3.85
N GLY A 15 0.30 -3.01 3.60
CA GLY A 15 1.02 -3.85 4.55
C GLY A 15 2.35 -3.23 5.02
N ALA A 16 3.04 -2.52 4.11
CA ALA A 16 4.31 -1.88 4.40
C ALA A 16 4.21 -0.72 5.40
N TYR A 17 3.02 -0.14 5.57
CA TYR A 17 2.80 1.07 6.36
C TYR A 17 1.98 0.83 7.63
N ILE A 18 1.16 -0.22 7.65
CA ILE A 18 0.33 -0.60 8.81
C ILE A 18 1.14 -0.67 10.11
N PRO A 19 2.32 -1.31 10.20
CA PRO A 19 3.04 -1.42 11.47
C PRO A 19 3.39 -0.06 12.09
N GLN A 20 3.94 0.87 11.29
CA GLN A 20 4.32 2.19 11.78
C GLN A 20 3.09 3.04 12.12
N TRP A 21 2.04 2.95 11.32
CA TRP A 21 0.79 3.65 11.57
C TRP A 21 0.11 3.17 12.85
N VAL A 22 0.03 1.86 13.08
CA VAL A 22 -0.53 1.29 14.32
C VAL A 22 0.32 1.66 15.52
N PHE A 23 1.64 1.47 15.44
CA PHE A 23 2.57 1.83 16.52
C PHE A 23 2.40 3.30 16.94
N HIS A 24 2.44 4.20 15.94
CA HIS A 24 2.35 5.64 16.17
C HIS A 24 1.09 6.01 16.94
N HIS A 25 -0.06 5.54 16.47
CA HIS A 25 -1.34 5.93 17.07
C HIS A 25 -1.60 5.24 18.42
N LEU A 26 -1.11 4.01 18.64
CA LEU A 26 -1.14 3.44 19.99
C LEU A 26 -0.28 4.26 20.97
N LYS A 27 0.92 4.68 20.55
CA LYS A 27 1.80 5.57 21.35
C LYS A 27 1.16 6.95 21.59
N ALA A 28 0.47 7.51 20.60
CA ALA A 28 -0.24 8.78 20.72
C ALA A 28 -1.43 8.74 21.70
N GLY A 29 -1.88 7.54 22.10
CA GLY A 29 -2.85 7.33 23.17
C GLY A 29 -4.23 6.89 22.70
N PHE A 30 -4.39 6.43 21.45
CA PHE A 30 -5.65 5.83 21.00
C PHE A 30 -5.90 4.49 21.68
N ASP A 31 -7.16 4.21 22.03
CA ASP A 31 -7.50 3.03 22.83
C ASP A 31 -7.66 1.76 22.00
N GLN A 32 -8.23 1.90 20.81
CA GLN A 32 -8.45 0.83 19.86
C GLN A 32 -8.33 1.39 18.44
N ILE A 33 -7.78 0.57 17.56
CA ILE A 33 -7.66 0.81 16.13
C ILE A 33 -8.52 -0.21 15.41
N GLU A 34 -9.32 0.22 14.44
CA GLU A 34 -10.16 -0.63 13.61
C GLU A 34 -9.86 -0.40 12.12
N ILE A 35 -9.39 -1.44 11.42
CA ILE A 35 -9.01 -1.36 10.01
C ILE A 35 -9.96 -2.23 9.18
N TRP A 36 -10.67 -1.57 8.25
CA TRP A 36 -11.52 -2.24 7.26
C TRP A 36 -10.71 -2.48 5.99
N ILE A 37 -10.52 -3.75 5.65
CA ILE A 37 -9.71 -4.18 4.49
C ILE A 37 -10.61 -4.52 3.30
N ASN A 38 -10.24 -4.06 2.11
CA ASN A 38 -10.98 -4.36 0.88
C ASN A 38 -10.05 -4.63 -0.31
N GLY A 39 -10.32 -5.67 -1.08
CA GLY A 39 -9.61 -6.02 -2.30
C GLY A 39 -8.09 -6.16 -2.10
N THR A 40 -7.67 -6.57 -0.92
CA THR A 40 -6.26 -6.71 -0.53
C THR A 40 -5.68 -8.00 -1.10
N THR A 41 -4.49 -7.89 -1.70
CA THR A 41 -3.71 -8.94 -2.34
C THR A 41 -2.29 -9.07 -1.75
N ASP A 42 -1.83 -8.08 -0.97
CA ASP A 42 -0.59 -8.21 -0.20
C ASP A 42 -0.82 -8.91 1.15
N ASN A 43 0.20 -8.97 1.99
CA ASN A 43 0.13 -9.59 3.31
C ASN A 43 -0.41 -8.66 4.43
N SER A 44 -1.12 -7.55 4.10
CA SER A 44 -1.68 -6.61 5.10
C SER A 44 -2.50 -7.32 6.17
N VAL A 45 -3.35 -8.28 5.77
CA VAL A 45 -4.25 -9.01 6.69
C VAL A 45 -3.44 -9.74 7.75
N LYS A 46 -2.39 -10.46 7.32
CA LYS A 46 -1.52 -11.23 8.20
C LYS A 46 -0.75 -10.32 9.17
N ILE A 47 -0.30 -9.15 8.72
CA ILE A 47 0.33 -8.15 9.58
C ILE A 47 -0.64 -7.68 10.67
N ILE A 48 -1.88 -7.35 10.30
CA ILE A 48 -2.90 -6.89 11.25
C ILE A 48 -3.24 -7.98 12.26
N GLU A 49 -3.42 -9.22 11.80
CA GLU A 49 -3.69 -10.37 12.66
C GLU A 49 -2.57 -10.63 13.67
N GLU A 50 -1.31 -10.56 13.22
CA GLU A 50 -0.15 -10.77 14.08
C GLU A 50 -0.05 -9.67 15.17
N ILE A 51 -0.28 -8.40 14.80
CA ILE A 51 -0.34 -7.30 15.77
C ILE A 51 -1.52 -7.52 16.75
N GLY A 52 -2.70 -7.88 16.23
CA GLY A 52 -3.90 -8.11 17.05
C GLY A 52 -3.73 -9.24 18.06
N ALA A 53 -3.04 -10.32 17.68
CA ALA A 53 -2.75 -11.46 18.54
C ALA A 53 -1.84 -11.08 19.73
N HIS A 54 -0.87 -10.19 19.50
CA HIS A 54 0.06 -9.71 20.54
C HIS A 54 -0.46 -8.51 21.33
N ASN A 55 -1.51 -7.83 20.84
CA ASN A 55 -2.15 -6.70 21.51
C ASN A 55 -3.68 -6.90 21.60
N PRO A 56 -4.17 -7.86 22.39
CA PRO A 56 -5.60 -8.17 22.47
C PRO A 56 -6.47 -6.94 22.79
N GLY A 57 -7.50 -6.72 21.98
CA GLY A 57 -8.45 -5.61 22.14
C GLY A 57 -7.96 -4.25 21.62
N LYS A 58 -6.69 -4.13 21.21
CA LYS A 58 -6.13 -2.89 20.66
C LYS A 58 -6.32 -2.74 19.16
N LEU A 59 -6.38 -3.83 18.41
CA LEU A 59 -6.52 -3.82 16.96
C LEU A 59 -7.65 -4.74 16.52
N VAL A 60 -8.52 -4.23 15.65
CA VAL A 60 -9.66 -4.95 15.08
C VAL A 60 -9.54 -4.88 13.56
N VAL A 61 -9.69 -6.03 12.89
CA VAL A 61 -9.74 -6.13 11.43
C VAL A 61 -11.13 -6.52 10.98
N ARG A 62 -11.61 -5.92 9.90
CA ARG A 62 -12.88 -6.31 9.26
C ARG A 62 -12.71 -6.42 7.75
N ASN A 63 -13.25 -7.49 7.18
CA ASN A 63 -13.38 -7.62 5.73
C ASN A 63 -14.54 -6.73 5.26
N ALA A 64 -14.25 -5.86 4.29
CA ALA A 64 -15.19 -4.90 3.71
C ALA A 64 -15.55 -5.21 2.24
N ASP A 65 -15.13 -6.34 1.69
CA ASP A 65 -15.40 -6.73 0.30
C ASP A 65 -16.90 -6.86 0.02
N GLY A 66 -17.66 -7.46 0.94
CA GLY A 66 -19.12 -7.55 0.80
C GLY A 66 -19.78 -6.17 0.72
N LEU A 67 -19.38 -5.24 1.61
CA LEU A 67 -19.86 -3.86 1.59
C LEU A 67 -19.42 -3.11 0.32
N LEU A 68 -18.20 -3.38 -0.17
CA LEU A 68 -17.72 -2.81 -1.43
C LEU A 68 -18.62 -3.23 -2.60
N GLU A 69 -18.95 -4.51 -2.73
CA GLU A 69 -19.83 -5.00 -3.80
C GLU A 69 -21.27 -4.47 -3.67
N GLU A 70 -21.78 -4.34 -2.44
CA GLU A 70 -23.08 -3.68 -2.19
C GLU A 70 -23.07 -2.21 -2.62
N CYS A 71 -22.00 -1.47 -2.26
CA CYS A 71 -21.84 -0.06 -2.64
C CYS A 71 -21.75 0.12 -4.16
N LYS A 72 -21.03 -0.78 -4.84
CA LYS A 72 -20.98 -0.81 -6.32
C LYS A 72 -22.36 -1.02 -6.92
N THR A 73 -23.11 -2.00 -6.41
CA THR A 73 -24.47 -2.32 -6.87
C THR A 73 -25.42 -1.13 -6.67
N ARG A 74 -25.31 -0.45 -5.53
CA ARG A 74 -26.11 0.74 -5.19
C ARG A 74 -25.60 2.04 -5.82
N SER A 75 -24.44 2.03 -6.48
CA SER A 75 -23.76 3.22 -7.01
C SER A 75 -23.55 4.32 -5.95
N VAL A 76 -23.13 3.94 -4.74
CA VAL A 76 -22.83 4.86 -3.63
C VAL A 76 -21.34 4.86 -3.29
N ASN A 77 -20.87 5.91 -2.60
CA ASN A 77 -19.46 6.03 -2.22
C ASN A 77 -19.12 5.05 -1.09
N PHE A 78 -18.29 4.05 -1.41
CA PHE A 78 -17.86 3.01 -0.48
C PHE A 78 -17.20 3.54 0.80
N GLN A 79 -16.35 4.56 0.71
CA GLN A 79 -15.63 5.11 1.86
C GLN A 79 -16.60 5.79 2.83
N ILE A 80 -17.55 6.58 2.31
CA ILE A 80 -18.58 7.23 3.14
C ILE A 80 -19.46 6.19 3.83
N GLU A 81 -19.97 5.18 3.10
CA GLU A 81 -20.82 4.13 3.70
C GLU A 81 -20.06 3.31 4.76
N THR A 82 -18.79 3.02 4.51
CA THR A 82 -17.95 2.28 5.47
C THR A 82 -17.70 3.10 6.74
N TYR A 83 -17.27 4.37 6.63
CA TYR A 83 -17.09 5.23 7.80
C TYR A 83 -18.40 5.47 8.56
N ALA A 84 -19.52 5.64 7.85
CA ALA A 84 -20.83 5.73 8.49
C ALA A 84 -21.18 4.46 9.28
N LYS A 85 -20.93 3.27 8.71
CA LYS A 85 -21.13 2.00 9.40
C LYS A 85 -20.25 1.86 10.64
N ILE A 86 -18.96 2.18 10.54
CA ILE A 86 -18.03 2.14 11.68
C ILE A 86 -18.49 3.11 12.79
N PHE A 87 -18.93 4.31 12.41
CA PHE A 87 -19.43 5.30 13.35
C PHE A 87 -20.65 4.77 14.11
N GLU A 88 -21.66 4.26 13.42
CA GLU A 88 -22.88 3.74 14.04
C GLU A 88 -22.60 2.52 14.92
N ASP A 89 -21.81 1.55 14.44
CA ASP A 89 -21.45 0.35 15.21
C ASP A 89 -20.65 0.73 16.48
N THR A 90 -19.73 1.70 16.37
CA THR A 90 -18.94 2.18 17.50
C THR A 90 -19.79 2.97 18.49
N LYS A 91 -20.68 3.85 18.01
CA LYS A 91 -21.62 4.60 18.85
C LYS A 91 -22.55 3.66 19.61
N ALA A 92 -23.10 2.65 18.92
CA ALA A 92 -24.02 1.67 19.48
C ALA A 92 -23.38 0.80 20.56
N SER A 93 -22.07 0.54 20.49
CA SER A 93 -21.35 -0.19 21.54
C SER A 93 -21.37 0.51 22.90
N GLY A 94 -21.47 1.84 22.92
CA GLY A 94 -21.35 2.65 24.13
C GLY A 94 -19.96 2.61 24.79
N GLU A 95 -18.98 1.94 24.18
CA GLU A 95 -17.67 1.70 24.77
C GLU A 95 -16.69 2.87 24.60
N PHE A 96 -16.91 3.74 23.62
CA PHE A 96 -16.01 4.81 23.23
C PHE A 96 -16.71 6.17 23.39
N THR A 97 -15.94 7.18 23.75
CA THR A 97 -16.43 8.56 23.84
C THR A 97 -16.10 9.37 22.59
N HIS A 98 -15.08 8.95 21.83
CA HIS A 98 -14.67 9.61 20.60
C HIS A 98 -14.31 8.61 19.50
N ILE A 99 -14.40 9.06 18.25
CA ILE A 99 -13.91 8.34 17.07
C ILE A 99 -13.17 9.28 16.14
N PHE A 100 -12.12 8.77 15.50
CA PHE A 100 -11.33 9.47 14.49
C PHE A 100 -11.14 8.58 13.27
N PHE A 101 -11.23 9.15 12.06
CA PHE A 101 -10.92 8.48 10.81
C PHE A 101 -9.65 9.07 10.22
N LEU A 102 -8.61 8.25 10.05
CA LEU A 102 -7.36 8.62 9.40
C LEU A 102 -6.98 7.56 8.37
N ASP A 103 -6.53 8.00 7.21
CA ASP A 103 -6.02 7.11 6.16
C ASP A 103 -4.59 6.62 6.55
N LEU A 104 -4.10 5.55 5.92
CA LEU A 104 -2.84 4.88 6.33
C LEU A 104 -1.58 5.71 6.01
N ASP A 105 -1.74 6.80 5.27
CA ASP A 105 -0.75 7.83 4.99
C ASP A 105 -0.89 9.07 5.88
N GLU A 106 -1.81 9.07 6.85
CA GLU A 106 -2.10 10.17 7.75
C GLU A 106 -1.74 9.85 9.21
N TYR A 107 -1.05 10.77 9.88
CA TYR A 107 -0.60 10.62 11.26
C TYR A 107 -1.01 11.84 12.09
N TRP A 108 -1.69 11.62 13.22
CA TRP A 108 -1.92 12.70 14.18
C TRP A 108 -0.63 13.02 14.94
N ILE A 109 -0.06 14.20 14.70
CA ILE A 109 1.21 14.63 15.32
C ILE A 109 0.94 15.64 16.41
N SER A 110 1.66 15.48 17.53
CA SER A 110 1.89 16.54 18.52
C SER A 110 3.36 16.98 18.44
N LEU A 111 3.60 18.29 18.37
CA LEU A 111 4.98 18.82 18.47
C LEU A 111 5.60 18.61 19.85
N ASP A 112 4.76 18.46 20.88
CA ASP A 112 5.16 18.07 22.22
C ASP A 112 4.78 16.59 22.41
N PRO A 113 5.73 15.67 22.30
CA PRO A 113 5.46 14.24 22.34
C PRO A 113 4.97 13.75 23.71
N SER A 114 5.04 14.59 24.75
CA SER A 114 4.46 14.26 26.05
C SER A 114 2.93 14.39 26.07
N ILE A 115 2.34 15.13 25.13
CA ILE A 115 0.90 15.36 25.06
C ILE A 115 0.24 14.28 24.21
N SER A 116 -0.47 13.37 24.88
CA SER A 116 -1.33 12.38 24.21
C SER A 116 -2.60 13.02 23.63
N ILE A 117 -3.25 12.34 22.68
CA ILE A 117 -4.55 12.79 22.16
C ILE A 117 -5.63 12.88 23.25
N LYS A 118 -5.55 12.03 24.29
CA LYS A 118 -6.46 12.11 25.45
C LYS A 118 -6.25 13.39 26.22
N GLU A 119 -4.99 13.75 26.47
CA GLU A 119 -4.64 14.97 27.16
C GLU A 119 -5.04 16.20 26.34
N PHE A 120 -4.79 16.17 25.02
CA PHE A 120 -5.32 17.16 24.09
C PHE A 120 -6.83 17.37 24.28
N ILE A 121 -7.64 16.30 24.19
CA ILE A 121 -9.10 16.36 24.33
C ILE A 121 -9.50 16.96 25.68
N THR A 122 -8.86 16.55 26.78
CA THR A 122 -9.21 17.04 28.12
C THR A 122 -8.91 18.52 28.34
N ARG A 123 -7.98 19.10 27.57
CA ARG A 123 -7.62 20.52 27.64
C ARG A 123 -8.51 21.41 26.78
N GLN A 124 -9.31 20.85 25.88
CA GLN A 124 -10.18 21.64 25.01
C GLN A 124 -11.42 22.13 25.75
N ASN A 125 -11.96 23.25 25.26
CA ASN A 125 -13.32 23.69 25.59
C ASN A 125 -14.35 22.67 25.09
N ASN A 126 -15.63 22.83 25.48
CA ASN A 126 -16.69 21.94 25.02
C ASN A 126 -16.80 21.94 23.48
N PHE A 127 -16.63 20.76 22.86
CA PHE A 127 -16.69 20.59 21.41
C PHE A 127 -17.52 19.35 21.04
N ASP A 128 -18.10 19.35 19.84
CA ASP A 128 -18.66 18.13 19.22
C ASP A 128 -17.65 17.51 18.24
N THR A 129 -16.80 18.35 17.64
CA THR A 129 -15.76 17.93 16.70
C THR A 129 -14.49 18.78 16.86
N VAL A 130 -13.32 18.19 16.58
CA VAL A 130 -12.05 18.92 16.45
C VAL A 130 -11.41 18.55 15.12
N SER A 131 -11.05 19.56 14.32
CA SER A 131 -10.44 19.40 13.01
C SER A 131 -8.97 19.82 13.01
N PHE A 132 -8.11 18.97 12.46
CA PHE A 132 -6.67 19.20 12.40
C PHE A 132 -6.27 19.43 10.94
N GLN A 133 -5.60 20.55 10.66
CA GLN A 133 -5.10 20.83 9.31
C GLN A 133 -4.00 19.86 8.90
N TRP A 134 -3.92 19.61 7.61
CA TRP A 134 -2.85 18.82 7.01
C TRP A 134 -1.54 19.60 6.94
N LEU A 135 -0.46 18.89 7.19
CA LEU A 135 0.90 19.23 6.80
C LEU A 135 1.40 18.08 5.93
N ILE A 136 1.49 18.36 4.63
CA ILE A 136 1.84 17.39 3.60
C ILE A 136 3.37 17.35 3.49
N ASP A 137 3.95 16.16 3.34
CA ASP A 137 5.37 16.09 2.99
C ASP A 137 5.64 16.70 1.61
N ILE A 138 6.92 16.94 1.29
CA ILE A 138 7.32 17.43 -0.03
C ILE A 138 8.20 16.40 -0.74
N PRO A 139 8.26 16.43 -2.08
CA PRO A 139 9.21 15.64 -2.85
C PRO A 139 10.64 15.83 -2.34
N ASN A 140 11.28 14.73 -1.99
CA ASN A 140 12.70 14.70 -1.69
C ASN A 140 13.36 13.60 -2.54
N TYR A 141 14.23 13.99 -3.45
CA TYR A 141 14.89 13.09 -4.40
C TYR A 141 15.95 12.20 -3.75
N GLU A 142 16.43 12.56 -2.57
CA GLU A 142 17.42 11.80 -1.80
C GLU A 142 16.78 11.00 -0.65
N ARG A 143 15.44 11.02 -0.53
CA ARG A 143 14.74 10.24 0.49
C ARG A 143 14.70 8.77 0.10
N GLU A 144 15.28 7.93 0.95
CA GLU A 144 15.22 6.48 0.82
C GLU A 144 13.81 5.94 1.08
N ILE A 145 13.50 4.79 0.50
CA ILE A 145 12.21 4.14 0.68
C ILE A 145 11.98 3.75 2.15
N PHE A 146 10.73 3.86 2.62
CA PHE A 146 10.35 3.51 4.00
C PHE A 146 11.13 4.28 5.08
N THR A 147 11.63 5.47 4.74
CA THR A 147 12.23 6.38 5.72
C THR A 147 11.23 6.65 6.85
N PRO A 148 11.66 6.59 8.13
CA PRO A 148 10.79 6.89 9.27
C PRO A 148 10.05 8.23 9.14
N ILE A 149 8.86 8.32 9.74
CA ILE A 149 8.01 9.52 9.65
C ILE A 149 8.56 10.74 10.41
N LEU A 150 9.48 10.52 11.37
CA LEU A 150 10.12 11.58 12.15
C LEU A 150 11.60 11.68 11.75
N ALA A 151 12.00 12.84 11.26
CA ALA A 151 13.40 13.22 11.08
C ALA A 151 13.76 14.46 11.92
N ALA A 152 15.06 14.76 12.06
CA ALA A 152 15.52 15.97 12.75
C ALA A 152 15.03 17.25 12.07
N GLU A 153 14.86 17.19 10.75
CA GLU A 153 14.33 18.26 9.91
C GLU A 153 13.29 17.66 8.96
N ASN A 154 12.05 18.14 9.05
CA ASN A 154 10.96 17.74 8.17
C ASN A 154 10.46 19.00 7.48
N ILE A 155 10.57 19.04 6.15
CA ILE A 155 10.04 20.14 5.35
C ILE A 155 8.65 19.72 4.89
N LEU A 156 7.63 20.46 5.32
CA LEU A 156 6.23 20.16 5.04
C LEU A 156 5.52 21.38 4.42
N GLN A 157 4.43 21.16 3.70
CA GLN A 157 3.54 22.21 3.20
C GLN A 157 2.22 22.14 3.95
N LYS A 158 1.80 23.25 4.58
CA LYS A 158 0.49 23.33 5.23
C LYS A 158 -0.59 23.36 4.17
N ASP A 159 -1.67 22.63 4.38
CA ASP A 159 -2.80 22.58 3.47
C ASP A 159 -4.10 23.00 4.19
N ARG A 160 -5.08 23.44 3.40
CA ARG A 160 -6.38 23.90 3.88
C ARG A 160 -7.25 22.76 4.38
N HIS A 161 -7.06 21.54 3.86
CA HIS A 161 -7.83 20.37 4.24
C HIS A 161 -7.59 20.00 5.70
N VAL A 162 -8.60 19.38 6.29
CA VAL A 162 -8.59 18.93 7.67
C VAL A 162 -9.03 17.47 7.79
N LYS A 163 -8.63 16.82 8.88
CA LYS A 163 -9.28 15.60 9.38
C LYS A 163 -9.90 15.83 10.74
N THR A 164 -11.06 15.26 10.98
CA THR A 164 -11.90 15.58 12.15
C THR A 164 -12.07 14.41 13.12
N LEU A 165 -11.70 14.66 14.37
CA LEU A 165 -12.07 13.87 15.55
C LEU A 165 -13.51 14.21 15.96
N ILE A 166 -14.30 13.20 16.34
CA ILE A 166 -15.71 13.34 16.68
C ILE A 166 -15.94 12.90 18.12
N ALA A 167 -16.60 13.72 18.93
CA ALA A 167 -17.13 13.32 20.23
C ALA A 167 -18.53 12.71 20.02
N PHE A 168 -18.78 11.53 20.58
CA PHE A 168 -20.10 10.92 20.50
C PHE A 168 -21.10 11.69 21.35
N SER A 169 -22.25 12.02 20.75
CA SER A 169 -23.36 12.69 21.43
C SER A 169 -24.71 12.21 20.88
N GLY A 170 -25.79 12.67 21.52
CA GLY A 170 -27.16 12.43 21.03
C GLY A 170 -27.52 13.23 19.78
N LYS A 171 -26.65 14.14 19.32
CA LYS A 171 -26.88 14.95 18.12
C LYS A 171 -26.79 14.08 16.87
N LYS A 172 -27.48 14.53 15.81
CA LYS A 172 -27.38 13.93 14.49
C LYS A 172 -26.03 14.27 13.88
N THR A 173 -25.31 13.25 13.43
CA THR A 173 -23.98 13.40 12.84
C THR A 173 -23.97 12.83 11.43
N LYS A 174 -23.54 13.62 10.45
CA LYS A 174 -23.29 13.18 9.08
C LYS A 174 -21.80 12.89 8.92
N ILE A 175 -21.48 11.66 8.49
CA ILE A 175 -20.10 11.21 8.24
C ILE A 175 -19.72 11.47 6.79
N LEU A 176 -18.53 12.00 6.57
CA LEU A 176 -17.92 12.28 5.27
C LEU A 176 -16.49 11.72 5.23
N ILE A 177 -15.81 11.81 4.09
CA ILE A 177 -14.46 11.24 3.89
C ILE A 177 -13.42 11.93 4.78
N HIS A 178 -13.41 13.26 4.80
CA HIS A 178 -12.40 14.04 5.51
C HIS A 178 -12.87 14.48 6.89
N ASN A 179 -14.17 14.60 7.11
CA ASN A 179 -14.70 15.22 8.31
C ASN A 179 -16.09 14.70 8.70
N SER A 180 -16.72 15.38 9.65
CA SER A 180 -18.12 15.10 10.03
C SER A 180 -18.86 16.36 10.44
N ILE A 181 -20.16 16.38 10.14
CA ILE A 181 -21.04 17.50 10.41
C ILE A 181 -21.99 17.09 11.53
N VAL A 182 -21.88 17.75 12.68
CA VAL A 182 -22.80 17.57 13.81
C VAL A 182 -23.82 18.70 13.79
N GLU A 183 -25.11 18.34 13.75
CA GLU A 183 -26.22 19.30 13.70
C GLU A 183 -26.26 20.17 14.97
N GLY A 184 -26.12 21.50 14.80
CA GLY A 184 -25.99 22.44 15.93
C GLY A 184 -24.75 22.16 16.79
N GLY A 185 -23.70 21.58 16.19
CA GLY A 185 -22.47 21.22 16.87
C GLY A 185 -21.39 22.30 16.85
N ILE A 186 -20.54 22.30 17.87
CA ILE A 186 -19.34 23.14 17.94
C ILE A 186 -18.19 22.38 17.29
N THR A 187 -17.53 23.02 16.33
CA THR A 187 -16.31 22.49 15.68
C THR A 187 -15.15 23.38 16.06
N LEU A 188 -14.14 22.81 16.71
CA LEU A 188 -12.88 23.49 16.96
C LEU A 188 -11.82 23.07 15.93
N LEU A 189 -10.79 23.88 15.78
CA LEU A 189 -9.53 23.53 15.14
C LEU A 189 -8.55 22.98 16.19
N GLY A 190 -7.51 22.28 15.74
CA GLY A 190 -6.49 21.69 16.61
C GLY A 190 -5.76 22.70 17.51
N ASN A 191 -5.77 23.99 17.17
CA ASN A 191 -5.24 25.07 17.99
C ASN A 191 -6.25 25.65 19.00
N GLY A 192 -7.51 25.21 18.97
CA GLY A 192 -8.60 25.65 19.85
C GLY A 192 -9.54 26.70 19.26
N ASP A 193 -9.23 27.27 18.08
CA ASP A 193 -10.10 28.23 17.41
C ASP A 193 -11.40 27.56 16.93
N GLU A 194 -12.52 28.30 16.90
CA GLU A 194 -13.77 27.77 16.35
C GLU A 194 -13.74 27.78 14.82
N LEU A 195 -14.04 26.64 14.20
CA LEU A 195 -14.20 26.54 12.75
C LEU A 195 -15.60 27.02 12.35
N ILE A 196 -15.69 28.32 12.10
CA ILE A 196 -16.90 28.97 11.63
C ILE A 196 -16.99 28.83 10.11
N GLU A 197 -18.17 28.43 9.64
CA GLU A 197 -18.47 28.34 8.21
C GLU A 197 -18.83 29.73 7.69
N THR A 198 -17.94 30.34 6.92
CA THR A 198 -18.11 31.67 6.33
C THR A 198 -18.12 31.64 4.79
N HIS A 199 -17.69 30.53 4.17
CA HIS A 199 -17.59 30.39 2.72
C HIS A 199 -18.13 29.05 2.16
N PRO A 200 -18.61 29.01 0.90
CA PRO A 200 -19.14 27.78 0.26
C PRO A 200 -18.12 26.63 0.17
N GLU A 201 -16.84 26.93 0.06
CA GLU A 201 -15.77 25.93 0.08
C GLU A 201 -15.67 25.15 1.42
N GLN A 202 -16.31 25.67 2.47
CA GLN A 202 -16.45 25.06 3.79
C GLN A 202 -17.83 24.39 3.97
N GLU A 203 -18.69 24.31 2.94
CA GLU A 203 -20.04 23.71 2.99
C GLU A 203 -20.05 22.28 3.56
N HIS A 204 -18.89 21.65 3.57
CA HIS A 204 -18.68 20.33 4.15
C HIS A 204 -17.58 20.30 5.20
N LYS A 205 -17.19 21.43 5.82
CA LYS A 205 -16.14 21.58 6.86
C LYS A 205 -14.86 20.73 6.64
N GLN A 206 -14.54 20.46 5.38
CA GLN A 206 -13.40 19.66 4.94
C GLN A 206 -12.14 20.51 4.74
N LYS A 207 -12.30 21.83 4.74
CA LYS A 207 -11.26 22.85 4.57
C LYS A 207 -11.51 24.03 5.52
N VAL A 208 -10.43 24.69 5.95
CA VAL A 208 -10.50 26.06 6.51
C VAL A 208 -10.69 27.07 5.37
N SER A 209 -11.22 28.28 5.65
CA SER A 209 -11.39 29.31 4.63
C SER A 209 -10.04 29.79 4.05
N ASN A 210 -10.06 30.40 2.86
CA ASN A 210 -8.85 31.00 2.28
C ASN A 210 -8.26 32.11 3.16
N GLU A 211 -9.10 32.91 3.81
CA GLU A 211 -8.70 34.03 4.68
C GLU A 211 -7.95 33.50 5.89
N TYR A 212 -8.57 32.55 6.62
CA TYR A 212 -7.94 31.90 7.77
C TYR A 212 -6.63 31.21 7.36
N PHE A 213 -6.62 30.50 6.23
CA PHE A 213 -5.41 29.87 5.73
C PHE A 213 -4.33 30.91 5.35
N GLY A 214 -4.69 31.99 4.68
CA GLY A 214 -3.76 33.05 4.30
C GLY A 214 -3.06 33.69 5.50
N GLU A 215 -3.79 33.84 6.61
CA GLU A 215 -3.26 34.36 7.88
C GLU A 215 -2.41 33.35 8.65
N THR A 216 -2.72 32.05 8.54
CA THR A 216 -2.11 31.00 9.38
C THR A 216 -1.18 30.03 8.64
N LYS A 217 -1.02 30.15 7.32
CA LYS A 217 -0.23 29.22 6.50
C LYS A 217 1.24 29.12 6.88
N ARG A 218 1.77 30.14 7.56
CA ARG A 218 3.15 30.16 8.10
C ARG A 218 3.27 29.67 9.54
N ASN A 219 2.14 29.44 10.20
CA ASN A 219 2.10 28.97 11.58
C ASN A 219 2.07 27.44 11.59
N ILE A 220 3.01 26.85 12.31
CA ILE A 220 3.00 25.42 12.59
C ILE A 220 2.10 25.20 13.80
N ASP A 221 0.99 24.51 13.60
CA ASP A 221 0.07 24.19 14.69
C ASP A 221 0.70 23.15 15.62
N GLN A 222 0.42 23.26 16.93
CA GLN A 222 0.92 22.31 17.93
C GLN A 222 0.46 20.87 17.65
N PHE A 223 -0.75 20.73 17.08
CA PHE A 223 -1.36 19.47 16.71
C PHE A 223 -1.83 19.53 15.26
N PHE A 224 -1.45 18.55 14.45
CA PHE A 224 -1.76 18.53 13.02
C PHE A 224 -1.81 17.10 12.49
N ILE A 225 -2.21 16.95 11.23
CA ILE A 225 -2.09 15.68 10.51
C ILE A 225 -0.90 15.74 9.57
N LEU A 226 0.11 14.93 9.82
CA LEU A 226 1.15 14.67 8.84
C LEU A 226 0.56 13.78 7.75
N HIS A 227 0.51 14.28 6.51
CA HIS A 227 0.02 13.53 5.35
C HIS A 227 1.18 13.17 4.43
N LEU A 228 1.51 11.88 4.36
CA LEU A 228 2.64 11.36 3.59
C LEU A 228 2.22 10.99 2.17
N VAL A 229 2.00 12.01 1.36
CA VAL A 229 1.59 11.89 -0.05
C VAL A 229 2.75 11.49 -0.94
N TYR A 230 3.94 12.04 -0.71
CA TYR A 230 5.09 11.87 -1.59
C TYR A 230 6.00 10.74 -1.15
N ARG A 231 6.37 10.66 0.13
CA ARG A 231 7.32 9.68 0.67
C ARG A 231 8.61 9.68 -0.16
N SER A 232 9.22 8.53 -0.44
CA SER A 232 10.24 8.41 -1.48
C SER A 232 9.62 8.40 -2.87
N GLN A 233 10.43 8.69 -3.90
CA GLN A 233 9.95 8.68 -5.28
C GLN A 233 9.43 7.30 -5.72
N ALA A 234 10.04 6.21 -5.23
CA ALA A 234 9.59 4.85 -5.51
C ALA A 234 8.23 4.55 -4.86
N GLU A 235 8.01 4.98 -3.60
CA GLU A 235 6.70 4.88 -2.93
C GLU A 235 5.63 5.68 -3.65
N TYR A 236 5.95 6.91 -4.08
CA TYR A 236 5.05 7.75 -4.86
C TYR A 236 4.59 7.02 -6.14
N VAL A 237 5.54 6.53 -6.92
CA VAL A 237 5.27 5.82 -8.18
C VAL A 237 4.47 4.54 -7.92
N ALA A 238 4.85 3.73 -6.94
CA ALA A 238 4.08 2.56 -6.53
C ALA A 238 2.63 2.92 -6.14
N SER A 239 2.42 4.09 -5.52
CA SER A 239 1.09 4.56 -5.11
C SER A 239 0.20 4.95 -6.30
N LEU A 240 0.78 5.26 -7.47
CA LEU A 240 0.03 5.59 -8.68
C LEU A 240 -0.74 4.39 -9.22
N MET A 241 -0.23 3.17 -9.04
CA MET A 241 -0.96 1.97 -9.46
C MET A 241 -2.31 1.88 -8.77
N ARG A 242 -3.37 1.81 -9.57
CA ARG A 242 -4.68 1.43 -9.03
C ARG A 242 -4.72 -0.09 -8.85
N GLY A 243 -5.08 -0.54 -7.65
CA GLY A 243 -5.57 -1.91 -7.49
C GLY A 243 -6.96 -2.01 -8.13
N ARG A 244 -7.04 -2.48 -9.39
CA ARG A 244 -8.23 -2.80 -10.22
C ARG A 244 -9.54 -2.00 -9.96
N VAL A 245 -9.95 -1.25 -11.01
CA VAL A 245 -11.28 -0.74 -11.44
C VAL A 245 -12.28 -0.40 -10.32
N HIS A 246 -12.36 0.90 -9.96
CA HIS A 246 -13.60 1.45 -9.39
C HIS A 246 -14.67 1.46 -10.49
N VAL A 247 -15.95 1.33 -10.12
CA VAL A 247 -17.06 1.40 -11.08
C VAL A 247 -16.92 2.68 -11.91
N ASN A 248 -16.84 2.52 -13.23
CA ASN A 248 -16.69 3.59 -14.24
C ASN A 248 -15.31 4.28 -14.31
N ASP A 249 -14.25 3.73 -13.71
CA ASP A 249 -12.89 4.28 -13.82
C ASP A 249 -11.90 3.23 -14.34
N THR A 250 -11.58 3.33 -15.64
CA THR A 250 -10.67 2.43 -16.36
C THR A 250 -9.22 2.93 -16.38
N ASN A 251 -8.90 4.01 -15.64
CA ASN A 251 -7.55 4.56 -15.65
C ASN A 251 -6.56 3.62 -14.95
N ILE A 252 -5.40 3.44 -15.57
CA ILE A 252 -4.32 2.59 -15.05
C ILE A 252 -3.72 3.24 -13.79
N PHE A 253 -3.51 4.56 -13.81
CA PHE A 253 -2.99 5.34 -12.69
C PHE A 253 -4.06 6.13 -11.94
N LYS A 254 -3.77 6.46 -10.67
CA LYS A 254 -4.56 7.39 -9.86
C LYS A 254 -4.52 8.79 -10.49
N LEU A 255 -5.69 9.35 -10.81
CA LEU A 255 -5.79 10.66 -11.45
C LEU A 255 -5.68 11.84 -10.48
N ASN A 256 -5.95 11.61 -9.19
CA ASN A 256 -5.88 12.61 -8.13
C ASN A 256 -4.46 12.79 -7.58
N ARG A 257 -3.48 12.88 -8.48
CA ARG A 257 -2.06 13.13 -8.20
C ARG A 257 -1.51 14.17 -9.17
N PHE A 258 -0.65 15.05 -8.67
CA PHE A 258 -0.13 16.23 -9.38
C PHE A 258 1.39 16.19 -9.61
N GLY A 259 1.97 14.99 -9.67
CA GLY A 259 3.39 14.78 -9.85
C GLY A 259 4.16 14.63 -8.54
N TYR A 260 5.41 14.22 -8.63
CA TYR A 260 6.41 14.28 -7.56
C TYR A 260 7.09 15.67 -7.57
N SER A 261 6.27 16.71 -7.50
CA SER A 261 6.69 18.12 -7.50
C SER A 261 5.95 18.87 -6.39
N PRO A 262 6.60 19.76 -5.64
CA PRO A 262 5.91 20.56 -4.63
C PRO A 262 4.83 21.43 -5.28
N TYR A 263 3.81 21.79 -4.51
CA TYR A 263 2.81 22.75 -4.98
C TYR A 263 3.48 24.12 -5.19
N GLU A 264 3.25 24.70 -6.37
CA GLU A 264 3.80 26.00 -6.73
C GLU A 264 3.18 27.10 -5.85
N ASN A 265 4.03 27.95 -5.25
CA ASN A 265 3.66 29.11 -4.43
C ASN A 265 3.19 28.84 -2.98
N ASP A 266 3.24 27.59 -2.50
CA ASP A 266 2.95 27.29 -1.09
C ASP A 266 4.19 27.42 -0.21
N ASP A 267 4.02 28.01 0.98
CA ASP A 267 5.09 28.17 1.96
C ASP A 267 5.54 26.79 2.47
N GLN A 268 6.86 26.58 2.50
CA GLN A 268 7.47 25.39 3.10
C GLN A 268 7.80 25.66 4.57
N LEU A 269 7.41 24.73 5.43
CA LEU A 269 7.57 24.82 6.88
C LEU A 269 8.60 23.80 7.34
N LEU A 270 9.61 24.27 8.06
CA LEU A 270 10.61 23.42 8.68
C LEU A 270 10.15 23.02 10.09
N ILE A 271 9.84 21.76 10.28
CA ILE A 271 9.51 21.16 11.58
C ILE A 271 10.72 20.41 12.11
N ARG A 272 11.11 20.70 13.35
CA ARG A 272 12.24 20.06 14.03
C ARG A 272 11.73 19.25 15.23
N PHE A 273 12.09 17.97 15.27
CA PHE A 273 11.92 17.15 16.46
C PHE A 273 13.27 17.00 17.18
N PRO A 274 13.29 17.00 18.53
CA PRO A 274 14.53 16.76 19.28
C PRO A 274 15.12 15.39 18.96
N GLU A 275 16.44 15.32 18.74
CA GLU A 275 17.14 14.07 18.46
C GLU A 275 16.88 12.95 19.49
N PRO A 276 16.87 13.21 20.82
CA PRO A 276 16.53 12.18 21.79
C PRO A 276 15.12 11.60 21.60
N HIS A 277 14.15 12.43 21.20
CA HIS A 277 12.79 11.98 20.94
C HIS A 277 12.72 11.07 19.70
N ILE A 278 13.44 11.42 18.63
CA ILE A 278 13.52 10.60 17.41
C ILE A 278 14.15 9.24 17.72
N GLN A 279 15.26 9.23 18.47
CA GLN A 279 15.96 8.00 18.85
C GLN A 279 15.07 7.08 19.71
N GLU A 280 14.35 7.65 20.68
CA GLU A 280 13.40 6.92 21.50
C GLU A 280 12.23 6.36 20.67
N TYR A 281 11.64 7.18 19.79
CA TYR A 281 10.57 6.76 18.89
C TYR A 281 10.99 5.58 18.00
N ASN A 282 12.16 5.69 17.36
CA ASN A 282 12.67 4.65 16.47
C ASN A 282 13.00 3.36 17.22
N LYS A 283 13.59 3.47 18.43
CA LYS A 283 13.85 2.32 19.29
C LYS A 283 12.55 1.61 19.68
N GLU A 284 11.56 2.35 20.16
CA GLU A 284 10.26 1.77 20.52
C GLU A 284 9.53 1.15 19.33
N TYR A 285 9.67 1.73 18.14
CA TYR A 285 9.13 1.14 16.93
C TYR A 285 9.80 -0.21 16.62
N GLU A 286 11.12 -0.30 16.73
CA GLU A 286 11.86 -1.55 16.55
C GLU A 286 11.49 -2.60 17.62
N ASP A 287 11.27 -2.17 18.87
CA ASP A 287 10.77 -3.02 19.95
C ASP A 287 9.35 -3.52 19.62
N PHE A 288 8.48 -2.64 19.10
CA PHE A 288 7.14 -2.99 18.63
C PHE A 288 7.20 -4.02 17.50
N LEU A 289 8.03 -3.83 16.47
CA LEU A 289 8.19 -4.80 15.39
C LEU A 289 8.65 -6.17 15.90
N SER A 290 9.54 -6.19 16.89
CA SER A 290 10.09 -7.40 17.47
C SER A 290 9.07 -8.13 18.36
N ALA A 291 8.36 -7.39 19.22
CA ALA A 291 7.34 -7.94 20.11
C ALA A 291 6.13 -8.52 19.38
N ASN A 292 5.89 -8.08 18.14
CA ASN A 292 4.80 -8.54 17.28
C ASN A 292 5.28 -9.47 16.15
N ASN A 293 6.53 -9.97 16.17
CA ASN A 293 7.09 -10.86 15.14
C ASN A 293 6.98 -10.35 13.69
N LEU A 294 7.00 -9.03 13.47
CA LEU A 294 6.64 -8.44 12.18
C LEU A 294 7.78 -8.39 11.17
N ARG A 295 9.05 -8.62 11.57
CA ARG A 295 10.21 -8.37 10.71
C ARG A 295 10.14 -9.08 9.36
N SER A 296 9.72 -10.35 9.33
CA SER A 296 9.59 -11.10 8.07
C SER A 296 8.41 -10.61 7.24
N LEU A 297 7.27 -10.33 7.89
CA LEU A 297 6.06 -9.87 7.23
C LEU A 297 6.25 -8.47 6.63
N LEU A 298 6.92 -7.59 7.36
CA LEU A 298 7.23 -6.25 6.89
C LEU A 298 8.15 -6.28 5.67
N LYS A 299 9.16 -7.16 5.63
CA LYS A 299 10.01 -7.33 4.43
C LYS A 299 9.20 -7.77 3.21
N GLU A 300 8.28 -8.71 3.38
CA GLU A 300 7.37 -9.15 2.31
C GLU A 300 6.46 -8.00 1.84
N ALA A 301 5.90 -7.23 2.77
CA ALA A 301 5.05 -6.08 2.44
C ALA A 301 5.83 -4.95 1.72
N GLN A 302 7.06 -4.68 2.16
CA GLN A 302 7.96 -3.72 1.54
C GLN A 302 8.32 -4.16 0.11
N ARG A 303 8.62 -5.46 -0.08
CA ARG A 303 8.85 -6.03 -1.40
C ARG A 303 7.65 -5.80 -2.34
N PHE A 304 6.43 -5.96 -1.84
CA PHE A 304 5.22 -5.71 -2.64
C PHE A 304 5.12 -4.25 -3.15
N VAL A 305 5.59 -3.25 -2.39
CA VAL A 305 5.63 -1.85 -2.85
C VAL A 305 6.68 -1.67 -3.96
N TYR A 306 7.84 -2.31 -3.85
CA TYR A 306 8.82 -2.32 -4.92
C TYR A 306 8.29 -3.00 -6.19
N GLU A 307 7.58 -4.13 -6.06
CA GLU A 307 6.93 -4.83 -7.16
C GLU A 307 5.94 -3.92 -7.90
N LYS A 308 5.15 -3.14 -7.15
CA LYS A 308 4.29 -2.10 -7.73
C LYS A 308 5.07 -1.02 -8.47
N CYS A 309 6.15 -0.50 -7.86
CA CYS A 309 6.99 0.50 -8.52
C CYS A 309 7.55 -0.03 -9.85
N ASN A 310 8.17 -1.22 -9.84
CA ASN A 310 8.68 -1.87 -11.04
C ASN A 310 7.61 -2.03 -12.11
N ARG A 311 6.38 -2.38 -11.72
CA ARG A 311 5.28 -2.56 -12.66
C ARG A 311 4.81 -1.27 -13.31
N VAL A 312 4.81 -0.15 -12.59
CA VAL A 312 4.58 1.16 -13.24
C VAL A 312 5.63 1.41 -14.30
N LEU A 313 6.90 1.21 -13.97
CA LEU A 313 8.00 1.45 -14.90
C LEU A 313 7.93 0.49 -16.11
N ASP A 314 7.60 -0.79 -15.90
CA ASP A 314 7.39 -1.74 -17.00
C ASP A 314 6.22 -1.34 -17.91
N LEU A 315 5.13 -0.81 -17.36
CA LEU A 315 4.00 -0.30 -18.16
C LEU A 315 4.43 0.91 -19.01
N LEU A 316 5.23 1.82 -18.45
CA LEU A 316 5.77 2.97 -19.19
C LEU A 316 6.75 2.55 -20.28
N ASP A 317 7.56 1.52 -20.04
CA ASP A 317 8.45 0.93 -21.05
C ASP A 317 7.69 0.27 -22.21
N GLN A 318 6.61 -0.45 -21.88
CA GLN A 318 5.78 -1.18 -22.84
C GLN A 318 4.90 -0.26 -23.68
N ASP A 319 4.36 0.79 -23.06
CA ASP A 319 3.53 1.80 -23.71
C ASP A 319 4.01 3.22 -23.35
N PRO A 320 4.97 3.77 -24.11
CA PRO A 320 5.48 5.12 -23.87
C PRO A 320 4.41 6.22 -24.01
N SER A 321 3.25 5.96 -24.63
CA SER A 321 2.17 6.95 -24.72
C SER A 321 1.57 7.28 -23.35
N LEU A 322 1.72 6.38 -22.37
CA LEU A 322 1.30 6.61 -20.99
C LEU A 322 2.04 7.78 -20.33
N LEU A 323 3.25 8.13 -20.79
CA LEU A 323 3.97 9.30 -20.31
C LEU A 323 3.23 10.60 -20.65
N GLU A 324 2.66 10.71 -21.85
CA GLU A 324 1.90 11.88 -22.28
C GLU A 324 0.50 11.89 -21.63
N ILE A 325 -0.17 10.74 -21.59
CA ILE A 325 -1.51 10.61 -20.99
C ILE A 325 -1.49 10.95 -19.49
N HIS A 326 -0.42 10.56 -18.79
CA HIS A 326 -0.26 10.74 -17.35
C HIS A 326 0.82 11.75 -16.97
N ASP A 327 1.13 12.72 -17.85
CA ASP A 327 2.15 13.74 -17.61
C ASP A 327 1.97 14.44 -16.25
N GLN A 328 0.72 14.80 -15.91
CA GLN A 328 0.42 15.43 -14.62
C GLN A 328 0.80 14.54 -13.43
N GLN A 329 0.53 13.22 -13.49
CA GLN A 329 0.84 12.29 -12.40
C GLN A 329 2.34 11.98 -12.32
N LEU A 330 3.04 11.99 -13.45
CA LEU A 330 4.46 11.63 -13.54
C LEU A 330 5.39 12.84 -13.51
N ARG A 331 4.83 14.07 -13.50
CA ARG A 331 5.59 15.32 -13.42
C ARG A 331 6.58 15.28 -12.25
N GLY A 332 7.85 15.57 -12.53
CA GLY A 332 8.91 15.58 -11.51
C GLY A 332 9.46 14.19 -11.15
N VAL A 333 8.92 13.09 -11.67
CA VAL A 333 9.50 11.76 -11.47
C VAL A 333 10.78 11.63 -12.32
N GLN A 334 11.89 11.25 -11.68
CA GLN A 334 13.17 10.97 -12.31
C GLN A 334 13.25 9.49 -12.72
N LEU A 335 12.56 9.12 -13.80
CA LEU A 335 12.47 7.72 -14.26
C LEU A 335 13.84 7.03 -14.39
N GLN A 336 14.88 7.74 -14.86
CA GLN A 336 16.24 7.20 -14.95
C GLN A 336 16.83 6.83 -13.58
N LYS A 337 16.60 7.63 -12.54
CA LYS A 337 17.05 7.32 -11.17
C LYS A 337 16.28 6.14 -10.59
N LEU A 338 15.00 6.00 -10.98
CA LEU A 338 14.18 4.88 -10.54
C LEU A 338 14.59 3.55 -11.19
N GLU A 339 15.11 3.55 -12.41
CA GLU A 339 15.70 2.36 -13.03
C GLU A 339 16.78 1.73 -12.15
N ASP A 340 17.63 2.56 -11.53
CA ASP A 340 18.68 2.09 -10.62
C ASP A 340 18.12 1.52 -9.30
N THR A 341 16.90 1.92 -8.92
CA THR A 341 16.20 1.43 -7.72
C THR A 341 15.35 0.19 -7.95
N ARG A 342 15.21 -0.27 -9.21
CA ARG A 342 14.43 -1.47 -9.51
C ARG A 342 15.01 -2.67 -8.78
N LEU A 343 14.20 -3.33 -7.97
CA LEU A 343 14.57 -4.62 -7.41
C LEU A 343 14.69 -5.63 -8.55
N LYS A 344 15.83 -6.31 -8.59
CA LYS A 344 16.02 -7.48 -9.44
C LYS A 344 15.52 -8.71 -8.71
N SER A 345 14.76 -9.54 -9.40
CA SER A 345 14.25 -10.77 -8.83
C SER A 345 15.40 -11.74 -8.60
N GLU A 346 15.56 -12.21 -7.36
CA GLU A 346 16.54 -13.26 -7.06
C GLU A 346 16.08 -14.61 -7.62
N SER A 347 14.76 -14.83 -7.72
CA SER A 347 14.16 -16.03 -8.30
C SER A 347 12.72 -15.78 -8.77
N PRO A 348 12.28 -16.38 -9.88
CA PRO A 348 10.90 -16.30 -10.33
C PRO A 348 10.00 -17.22 -9.48
N HIS A 349 8.68 -17.01 -9.58
CA HIS A 349 7.72 -18.03 -9.21
C HIS A 349 7.56 -19.00 -10.38
N TYR A 350 7.64 -20.30 -10.11
CA TYR A 350 7.51 -21.32 -11.15
C TYR A 350 7.09 -22.67 -10.60
N HIS A 351 6.59 -23.51 -11.49
CA HIS A 351 6.38 -24.93 -11.23
C HIS A 351 6.58 -25.73 -12.51
N ILE A 352 7.20 -26.90 -12.39
CA ILE A 352 7.26 -27.91 -13.45
C ILE A 352 6.18 -28.94 -13.15
N ASP A 353 5.11 -28.90 -13.94
CA ASP A 353 3.94 -29.76 -13.76
C ASP A 353 4.32 -31.23 -14.01
N VAL A 354 5.04 -31.48 -15.12
CA VAL A 354 5.34 -32.83 -15.60
C VAL A 354 6.56 -32.89 -16.52
N ILE A 355 7.22 -34.06 -16.49
CA ILE A 355 8.28 -34.47 -17.43
C ILE A 355 7.95 -35.88 -17.93
N LYS A 356 7.65 -36.02 -19.22
CA LYS A 356 7.27 -37.30 -19.84
C LYS A 356 8.17 -37.63 -21.03
N LEU A 357 8.56 -38.90 -21.16
CA LEU A 357 9.26 -39.42 -22.33
C LEU A 357 8.29 -40.21 -23.21
N PHE A 358 8.14 -39.79 -24.47
CA PHE A 358 7.35 -40.47 -25.50
C PHE A 358 8.27 -40.94 -26.62
N THR A 359 8.55 -42.23 -26.70
CA THR A 359 9.47 -42.82 -27.69
C THR A 359 10.88 -42.20 -27.64
N ASP A 360 11.08 -41.06 -28.32
CA ASP A 360 12.32 -40.29 -28.42
C ASP A 360 12.15 -38.79 -28.03
N VAL A 361 10.98 -38.37 -27.55
CA VAL A 361 10.69 -36.97 -27.21
C VAL A 361 10.41 -36.80 -25.72
N LEU A 362 11.17 -35.93 -25.06
CA LEU A 362 10.86 -35.41 -23.72
C LEU A 362 9.88 -34.24 -23.83
N ASP A 363 8.68 -34.41 -23.27
CA ASP A 363 7.64 -33.38 -23.12
C ASP A 363 7.68 -32.85 -21.69
N ILE A 364 8.06 -31.58 -21.54
CA ILE A 364 8.09 -30.87 -20.26
C ILE A 364 7.04 -29.77 -20.28
N ARG A 365 6.23 -29.69 -19.23
CA ARG A 365 5.24 -28.62 -19.07
C ARG A 365 5.37 -27.97 -17.70
N GLY A 366 5.10 -26.68 -17.67
CA GLY A 366 5.15 -25.90 -16.45
C GLY A 366 4.70 -24.47 -16.68
N TRP A 367 5.02 -23.62 -15.72
CA TRP A 367 4.81 -22.19 -15.81
C TRP A 367 5.91 -21.46 -15.05
N VAL A 368 6.18 -20.22 -15.47
CA VAL A 368 7.13 -19.34 -14.81
C VAL A 368 6.69 -17.89 -14.99
N HIS A 369 6.73 -17.10 -13.92
CA HIS A 369 6.56 -15.66 -14.00
C HIS A 369 7.47 -14.94 -12.99
N ASP A 370 7.87 -13.72 -13.31
CA ASP A 370 8.68 -12.88 -12.43
C ASP A 370 7.72 -12.02 -11.61
N PRO A 371 7.68 -12.12 -10.27
CA PRO A 371 6.82 -11.25 -9.46
C PRO A 371 7.23 -9.77 -9.55
N LEU A 372 8.48 -9.49 -9.94
CA LEU A 372 9.05 -8.14 -10.01
C LEU A 372 9.04 -7.54 -11.41
N SER A 373 8.51 -8.25 -12.42
CA SER A 373 8.41 -7.72 -13.78
C SER A 373 7.21 -8.30 -14.54
N SER A 374 6.50 -7.44 -15.27
CA SER A 374 5.48 -7.86 -16.23
C SER A 374 6.06 -8.25 -17.59
N ALA A 375 7.39 -8.29 -17.74
CA ALA A 375 8.03 -8.75 -18.97
C ALA A 375 7.81 -10.25 -19.18
N ARG A 376 7.59 -10.64 -20.44
CA ARG A 376 7.53 -12.06 -20.81
C ARG A 376 8.87 -12.72 -20.54
N ILE A 377 8.85 -13.81 -19.80
CA ILE A 377 10.04 -14.63 -19.54
C ILE A 377 10.38 -15.42 -20.80
N LYS A 378 11.64 -15.32 -21.21
CA LYS A 378 12.22 -16.17 -22.24
C LYS A 378 12.77 -17.42 -21.58
N LEU A 379 12.54 -18.57 -22.20
CA LEU A 379 13.10 -19.83 -21.78
C LEU A 379 14.23 -20.23 -22.72
N GLU A 380 15.36 -20.58 -22.13
CA GLU A 380 16.48 -21.22 -22.80
C GLU A 380 16.61 -22.65 -22.25
N VAL A 381 16.79 -23.62 -23.14
CA VAL A 381 16.97 -25.02 -22.77
C VAL A 381 18.39 -25.43 -23.15
N ILE A 382 19.17 -25.78 -22.15
CA ILE A 382 20.54 -26.28 -22.32
C ILE A 382 20.46 -27.80 -22.28
N THR A 383 20.75 -28.45 -23.40
CA THR A 383 20.80 -29.91 -23.55
C THR A 383 21.95 -30.30 -24.49
N HIS A 384 22.16 -31.59 -24.74
CA HIS A 384 23.21 -32.04 -25.66
C HIS A 384 23.02 -31.43 -27.07
N PRO A 385 24.08 -30.97 -27.76
CA PRO A 385 23.96 -30.26 -29.04
C PRO A 385 23.29 -31.03 -30.18
N SER A 386 23.21 -32.37 -30.08
CA SER A 386 22.52 -33.22 -31.07
C SER A 386 21.00 -33.22 -30.92
N ASN A 387 20.47 -32.78 -29.77
CA ASN A 387 19.04 -32.76 -29.51
C ASN A 387 18.40 -31.54 -30.18
N SER A 388 17.15 -31.67 -30.61
CA SER A 388 16.37 -30.52 -31.08
C SER A 388 15.33 -30.10 -30.04
N VAL A 389 15.21 -28.79 -29.83
CA VAL A 389 14.33 -28.20 -28.82
C VAL A 389 13.26 -27.35 -29.51
N ASN A 390 12.01 -27.54 -29.11
CA ASN A 390 10.89 -26.64 -29.41
C ASN A 390 10.29 -26.11 -28.11
N ILE A 391 9.98 -24.82 -28.05
CA ILE A 391 9.39 -24.15 -26.88
C ILE A 391 8.13 -23.42 -27.32
N GLU A 392 7.01 -23.77 -26.71
CA GLU A 392 5.70 -23.15 -26.94
C GLU A 392 5.24 -22.48 -25.64
N SER A 393 4.63 -21.29 -25.75
CA SER A 393 3.94 -20.67 -24.61
C SER A 393 2.49 -21.13 -24.57
N LEU A 394 1.97 -21.26 -23.35
CA LEU A 394 0.62 -21.72 -23.06
C LEU A 394 -0.09 -20.73 -22.15
N GLU A 395 -1.37 -20.51 -22.40
CA GLU A 395 -2.24 -19.77 -21.49
C GLU A 395 -2.42 -20.56 -20.17
N ARG A 396 -2.33 -19.86 -19.04
CA ARG A 396 -2.53 -20.38 -17.68
C ARG A 396 -3.48 -19.48 -16.86
N PRO A 397 -4.80 -19.51 -17.16
CA PRO A 397 -5.78 -18.76 -16.38
C PRO A 397 -5.79 -19.14 -14.89
N ASP A 398 -5.48 -20.39 -14.57
CA ASP A 398 -5.34 -20.91 -13.21
C ASP A 398 -4.20 -20.22 -12.44
N VAL A 399 -3.05 -20.04 -13.09
CA VAL A 399 -1.91 -19.29 -12.52
C VAL A 399 -2.27 -17.83 -12.37
N LEU A 400 -2.92 -17.22 -13.36
CA LEU A 400 -3.38 -15.83 -13.30
C LEU A 400 -4.37 -15.57 -12.15
N ASN A 401 -5.18 -16.57 -11.78
CA ASN A 401 -6.12 -16.44 -10.67
C ASN A 401 -5.42 -16.41 -9.30
N VAL A 402 -4.32 -17.14 -9.14
CA VAL A 402 -3.52 -17.20 -7.90
C VAL A 402 -2.46 -16.11 -7.85
N HIS A 403 -1.88 -15.80 -9.01
CA HIS A 403 -0.91 -14.76 -9.25
C HIS A 403 -1.50 -13.78 -10.27
N PRO A 404 -2.30 -12.79 -9.83
CA PRO A 404 -2.91 -11.77 -10.70
C PRO A 404 -1.94 -10.97 -11.56
N ASP A 405 -0.65 -11.10 -11.25
CA ASP A 405 0.48 -10.41 -11.87
C ASP A 405 1.24 -11.26 -12.89
N ALA A 406 0.91 -12.55 -13.00
CA ALA A 406 1.44 -13.39 -14.07
C ALA A 406 0.86 -12.96 -15.43
N HIS A 407 1.64 -13.14 -16.51
CA HIS A 407 1.10 -13.02 -17.86
C HIS A 407 0.15 -14.20 -18.14
N LEU A 408 -0.91 -14.01 -18.94
CA LEU A 408 -1.81 -15.11 -19.30
C LEU A 408 -1.00 -16.27 -19.93
N ASP A 409 -0.09 -15.95 -20.84
CA ASP A 409 0.82 -16.91 -21.50
C ASP A 409 2.08 -17.31 -20.67
N CYS A 410 1.99 -17.33 -19.34
CA CYS A 410 3.13 -17.71 -18.47
C CYS A 410 3.42 -19.21 -18.46
N GLY A 411 2.56 -20.04 -19.05
CA GLY A 411 2.79 -21.46 -19.22
C GLY A 411 3.79 -21.76 -20.34
N PHE A 412 4.43 -22.91 -20.26
CA PHE A 412 5.30 -23.41 -21.31
C PHE A 412 5.11 -24.90 -21.57
N ARG A 413 5.39 -25.28 -22.81
CA ARG A 413 5.62 -26.65 -23.25
C ARG A 413 6.96 -26.71 -23.97
N ILE A 414 7.87 -27.51 -23.45
CA ILE A 414 9.17 -27.76 -24.05
C ILE A 414 9.16 -29.19 -24.59
N SER A 415 9.50 -29.35 -25.87
CA SER A 415 9.70 -30.65 -26.51
C SER A 415 11.17 -30.80 -26.88
N ILE A 416 11.85 -31.78 -26.30
CA ILE A 416 13.25 -32.11 -26.62
C ILE A 416 13.27 -33.45 -27.33
N LYS A 417 13.60 -33.46 -28.62
CA LYS A 417 13.83 -34.70 -29.37
C LYS A 417 15.26 -35.17 -29.09
N LEU A 418 15.37 -36.33 -28.47
CA LEU A 418 16.64 -36.94 -28.11
C LEU A 418 17.25 -37.63 -29.33
N ASP A 419 18.56 -37.44 -29.53
CA ASP A 419 19.31 -38.28 -30.46
C ASP A 419 19.31 -39.75 -29.99
N SER A 420 19.51 -40.68 -30.93
CA SER A 420 19.51 -42.13 -30.65
C SER A 420 20.55 -42.52 -29.59
N SER A 421 21.71 -41.85 -29.60
CA SER A 421 22.78 -42.10 -28.62
C SER A 421 22.40 -41.61 -27.22
N GLU A 422 21.82 -40.42 -27.13
CA GLU A 422 21.33 -39.81 -25.88
C GLU A 422 20.16 -40.60 -25.29
N LEU A 423 19.22 -41.05 -26.12
CA LEU A 423 18.10 -41.89 -25.70
C LEU A 423 18.58 -43.21 -25.08
N SER A 424 19.61 -43.82 -25.67
CA SER A 424 20.18 -45.07 -25.19
C SER A 424 20.95 -44.92 -23.87
N ALA A 425 21.51 -43.73 -23.62
CA ALA A 425 22.28 -43.39 -22.43
C ALA A 425 21.45 -42.70 -21.33
N LEU A 426 20.15 -42.50 -21.56
CA LEU A 426 19.28 -41.73 -20.68
C LEU A 426 19.12 -42.43 -19.32
N ASP A 427 19.56 -41.75 -18.25
CA ASP A 427 19.24 -42.12 -16.87
C ASP A 427 17.98 -41.40 -16.42
N LEU A 428 16.90 -42.14 -16.17
CA LEU A 428 15.61 -41.59 -15.73
C LEU A 428 15.65 -40.91 -14.35
N ALA A 429 16.71 -41.13 -13.57
CA ALA A 429 16.95 -40.45 -12.30
C ALA A 429 17.60 -39.06 -12.46
N THR A 430 18.08 -38.72 -13.66
CA THR A 430 18.72 -37.42 -13.93
C THR A 430 18.06 -36.71 -15.11
N LEU A 431 18.06 -35.38 -15.08
CA LEU A 431 17.52 -34.59 -16.19
C LEU A 431 18.64 -34.31 -17.21
N PRO A 432 18.49 -34.70 -18.49
CA PRO A 432 19.50 -34.47 -19.54
C PRO A 432 19.45 -33.03 -20.09
N PHE A 433 18.83 -32.12 -19.35
CA PHE A 433 18.64 -30.73 -19.75
C PHE A 433 18.56 -29.82 -18.52
N ARG A 434 18.80 -28.53 -18.75
CA ARG A 434 18.56 -27.45 -17.80
C ARG A 434 17.66 -26.41 -18.46
N ILE A 435 16.72 -25.84 -17.72
CA ILE A 435 15.86 -24.77 -18.20
C ILE A 435 16.28 -23.48 -17.51
N VAL A 436 16.65 -22.47 -18.28
CA VAL A 436 17.00 -21.14 -17.79
C VAL A 436 15.89 -20.18 -18.17
N ALA A 437 15.29 -19.55 -17.17
CA ALA A 437 14.35 -18.46 -17.32
C ALA A 437 15.12 -17.14 -17.32
N GLU A 438 14.90 -16.33 -18.36
CA GLU A 438 15.54 -15.03 -18.53
C GLU A 438 14.51 -13.94 -18.80
N SER A 439 14.63 -12.83 -18.08
CA SER A 439 13.94 -11.57 -18.31
C SER A 439 14.97 -10.44 -18.36
N ARG A 440 14.50 -9.18 -18.52
CA ARG A 440 15.39 -8.01 -18.47
C ARG A 440 16.18 -7.92 -17.15
N HIS A 441 15.62 -8.45 -16.07
CA HIS A 441 16.10 -8.26 -14.69
C HIS A 441 16.37 -9.57 -13.94
N LEU A 442 16.18 -10.72 -14.59
CA LEU A 442 16.27 -12.05 -13.99
C LEU A 442 16.99 -13.01 -14.92
N LYS A 443 17.92 -13.80 -14.39
CA LYS A 443 18.43 -15.01 -15.04
C LYS A 443 18.51 -16.13 -14.01
N PHE A 444 17.66 -17.14 -14.16
CA PHE A 444 17.49 -18.17 -13.14
C PHE A 444 17.29 -19.56 -13.75
N GLU A 445 17.97 -20.55 -13.19
CA GLU A 445 17.79 -21.94 -13.59
C GLU A 445 16.61 -22.56 -12.83
N LEU A 446 15.61 -23.04 -13.55
CA LEU A 446 14.46 -23.73 -12.97
C LEU A 446 14.90 -25.10 -12.44
N ARG A 447 14.61 -25.38 -11.17
CA ARG A 447 14.93 -26.64 -10.50
C ARG A 447 13.66 -27.43 -10.22
N THR A 448 13.73 -28.74 -10.30
CA THR A 448 12.59 -29.59 -10.01
C THR A 448 13.05 -30.91 -9.40
N ASP A 449 12.19 -31.45 -8.54
CA ASP A 449 12.27 -32.80 -7.97
C ASP A 449 11.52 -33.84 -8.81
N LYS A 450 10.88 -33.42 -9.92
CA LYS A 450 10.17 -34.31 -10.84
C LYS A 450 11.15 -35.25 -11.55
N THR A 451 10.75 -36.51 -11.67
CA THR A 451 11.46 -37.54 -12.43
C THR A 451 10.82 -37.76 -13.80
N ILE A 452 11.57 -38.37 -14.72
CA ILE A 452 11.09 -38.67 -16.07
C ILE A 452 10.10 -39.85 -16.00
N THR A 453 8.86 -39.62 -16.44
CA THR A 453 7.87 -40.69 -16.58
C THR A 453 7.84 -41.19 -18.02
N VAL A 454 8.16 -42.47 -18.24
CA VAL A 454 8.08 -43.09 -19.58
C VAL A 454 6.62 -43.40 -19.91
N VAL A 455 6.18 -42.94 -21.08
CA VAL A 455 4.86 -43.24 -21.61
C VAL A 455 5.04 -44.19 -22.78
N HIS A 456 4.58 -45.43 -22.60
CA HIS A 456 4.53 -46.41 -23.67
C HIS A 456 3.27 -46.13 -24.52
N PRO A 457 3.37 -46.04 -25.84
CA PRO A 457 2.19 -46.02 -26.69
C PRO A 457 1.45 -47.36 -26.53
N ASP A 458 0.14 -47.29 -26.28
CA ASP A 458 -0.75 -48.45 -26.28
C ASP A 458 -0.86 -49.10 -27.67
#